data_AF-A0A9P5U2N5-F1
#
_entry.id   AF-A0A9P5U2N5-F1
#
_cell.length_a   1.000
_cell.length_b   1.000
_cell.length_c   1.000
_cell.angle_alpha   90.00
_cell.angle_beta   90.00
_cell.angle_gamma   90.00
#
_symmetry.space_group_name_H-M   'P 1'
#
loop_
_entity.id
_entity.type
_entity.pdbx_description
1 polymer ?
#
loop_
_entity_poly.entity_id
_entity_poly.type
_entity_poly.pdbx_seq_one_letter_code
_entity_poly.pdbx_strand_id
1 'polypeptide(L)'
;KLGLSYENSRAMLKCIDEIPERCGKWRTKQLSFCDKPGEHFTVYHRDPVEAIKALWGDPAFAEHLVYKPGKLFRGAEQTENNCIYSEMWTTGFWNAVQHAIPVGGTVCPVIIASDKTNLTRFSGNKLAYPVYLTIGNLPKAVRRKPSARACVLIAYLSVDKPNKQGLTKKDLKLRTYEIFHRSMAHVLEPLKSAGNPKTGGIEMVGGDCNVRKVYPLLCTYVADYPEQCLVTCTKYGTCPKCQRKANDLGLASAGDSRTVLWTLGIMKEAHD
;
A
#
# COMPACT_ATOMS: atom_id res chain seq x y z
N LYS A 1 -16.85 3.57 32.37
CA LYS A 1 -16.90 2.13 31.98
C LYS A 1 -17.88 2.01 30.83
N LEU A 2 -17.50 1.38 29.70
CA LEU A 2 -18.30 1.32 28.46
C LEU A 2 -19.52 0.38 28.53
N GLY A 3 -19.88 -0.18 29.69
CA GLY A 3 -21.03 -1.08 29.85
C GLY A 3 -20.92 -2.43 29.12
N LEU A 4 -19.80 -2.73 28.46
CA LEU A 4 -19.59 -3.98 27.74
C LEU A 4 -19.36 -5.12 28.74
N SER A 5 -20.35 -5.99 28.89
CA SER A 5 -20.31 -7.23 29.66
C SER A 5 -20.86 -8.35 28.79
N TYR A 6 -20.19 -9.49 28.76
CA TYR A 6 -20.58 -10.66 27.98
C TYR A 6 -20.40 -11.92 28.79
N GLU A 7 -21.41 -12.79 28.76
CA GLU A 7 -21.46 -14.03 29.56
C GLU A 7 -20.75 -15.21 28.88
N ASN A 8 -20.51 -15.11 27.57
CA ASN A 8 -19.82 -16.14 26.79
C ASN A 8 -19.18 -15.56 25.52
N SER A 9 -18.35 -16.38 24.86
CA SER A 9 -17.64 -16.01 23.63
C SER A 9 -18.57 -15.63 22.48
N ARG A 10 -19.75 -16.25 22.37
CA ARG A 10 -20.75 -15.90 21.34
C ARG A 10 -21.31 -14.49 21.56
N ALA A 11 -21.64 -14.14 22.80
CA ALA A 11 -22.11 -12.80 23.15
C ALA A 11 -21.02 -11.74 22.89
N MET A 12 -19.77 -12.04 23.25
CA MET A 12 -18.64 -11.17 22.95
C MET A 12 -18.46 -10.94 21.44
N LEU A 13 -18.49 -12.01 20.63
CA LEU A 13 -18.37 -11.92 19.18
C LEU A 13 -19.52 -11.12 18.57
N LYS A 14 -20.75 -11.31 19.05
CA LYS A 14 -21.91 -10.51 18.62
C LYS A 14 -21.71 -9.02 18.93
N CYS A 15 -21.20 -8.67 20.12
CA CYS A 15 -20.87 -7.29 20.44
C CYS A 15 -19.75 -6.73 19.53
N ILE A 16 -18.78 -7.55 19.13
CA ILE A 16 -17.74 -7.14 18.17
C ILE A 16 -18.35 -6.91 16.79
N ASP A 17 -19.25 -7.78 16.34
CA ASP A 17 -19.94 -7.67 15.05
C ASP A 17 -20.85 -6.44 14.95
N GLU A 18 -21.32 -5.91 16.08
CA GLU A 18 -22.10 -4.67 16.18
C GLU A 18 -21.23 -3.40 16.09
N ILE A 19 -19.90 -3.50 16.24
CA ILE A 19 -19.00 -2.34 16.12
C ILE A 19 -18.95 -1.90 14.65
N PRO A 20 -19.33 -0.66 14.32
CA PRO A 20 -19.35 -0.21 12.95
C PRO A 20 -17.94 -0.20 12.35
N GLU A 21 -17.83 -0.73 11.13
CA GLU A 21 -16.58 -0.75 10.38
C GLU A 21 -16.12 0.67 10.05
N ARG A 22 -15.05 1.11 10.72
CA ARG A 22 -14.53 2.47 10.59
C ARG A 22 -14.01 2.78 9.18
N CYS A 23 -13.39 1.81 8.51
CA CYS A 23 -12.56 2.06 7.32
C CYS A 23 -13.11 1.38 6.06
N GLY A 24 -14.43 1.26 5.96
CA GLY A 24 -15.13 0.62 4.85
C GLY A 24 -15.38 -0.87 5.06
N LYS A 25 -16.31 -1.41 4.26
CA LYS A 25 -16.78 -2.79 4.34
C LYS A 25 -15.81 -3.77 3.69
N TRP A 26 -15.62 -4.92 4.33
CA TRP A 26 -14.91 -6.05 3.73
C TRP A 26 -15.70 -6.67 2.58
N ARG A 27 -14.97 -7.07 1.55
CA ARG A 27 -15.42 -7.72 0.33
C ARG A 27 -14.48 -8.89 0.02
N THR A 28 -14.99 -9.83 -0.76
CA THR A 28 -14.23 -11.00 -1.19
C THR A 28 -14.14 -11.02 -2.70
N LYS A 29 -12.93 -11.21 -3.23
CA LYS A 29 -12.67 -11.42 -4.64
C LYS A 29 -12.08 -12.81 -4.84
N GLN A 30 -12.69 -13.58 -5.73
CA GLN A 30 -12.09 -14.81 -6.25
C GLN A 30 -11.32 -14.48 -7.54
N LEU A 31 -10.06 -14.87 -7.58
CA LEU A 31 -9.23 -14.82 -8.78
C LEU A 31 -9.15 -16.22 -9.39
N SER A 32 -9.24 -16.31 -10.72
CA SER A 32 -9.02 -17.53 -11.49
C SER A 32 -8.21 -17.21 -12.75
N PHE A 33 -7.72 -18.26 -13.40
CA PHE A 33 -6.92 -18.16 -14.62
C PHE A 33 -7.58 -18.98 -15.73
N CYS A 34 -7.51 -18.50 -16.97
CA CYS A 34 -8.21 -19.14 -18.11
C CYS A 34 -7.75 -20.58 -18.36
N ASP A 35 -6.48 -20.88 -18.08
CA ASP A 35 -5.91 -22.23 -18.20
C ASP A 35 -6.34 -23.18 -17.07
N LYS A 36 -6.82 -22.65 -15.93
CA LYS A 36 -7.30 -23.42 -14.77
C LYS A 36 -8.54 -22.75 -14.15
N PRO A 37 -9.70 -22.79 -14.82
CA PRO A 37 -10.87 -22.03 -14.38
C PRO A 37 -11.47 -22.53 -13.05
N GLY A 38 -11.25 -23.79 -12.69
CA GLY A 38 -11.69 -24.39 -11.42
C GLY A 38 -10.76 -24.12 -10.23
N GLU A 39 -9.66 -23.40 -10.44
CA GLU A 39 -8.75 -22.99 -9.37
C GLU A 39 -9.04 -21.54 -8.96
N HIS A 40 -9.32 -21.33 -7.68
CA HIS A 40 -9.70 -20.04 -7.13
C HIS A 40 -8.78 -19.59 -6.01
N PHE A 41 -8.37 -18.32 -6.06
CA PHE A 41 -7.56 -17.67 -5.04
C PHE A 41 -8.38 -16.56 -4.38
N THR A 42 -8.62 -16.72 -3.08
CA THR A 42 -9.48 -15.80 -2.33
C THR A 42 -8.70 -14.61 -1.83
N VAL A 43 -9.16 -13.40 -2.15
CA VAL A 43 -8.64 -12.14 -1.63
C VAL A 43 -9.74 -11.46 -0.83
N TYR A 44 -9.49 -11.20 0.45
CA TYR A 44 -10.37 -10.37 1.27
C TYR A 44 -9.85 -8.96 1.24
N HIS A 45 -10.69 -7.97 0.95
CA HIS A 45 -10.25 -6.59 0.84
C HIS A 45 -11.36 -5.60 1.15
N ARG A 46 -11.00 -4.35 1.36
CA ARG A 46 -11.92 -3.22 1.40
C ARG A 46 -11.42 -2.10 0.51
N ASP A 47 -12.29 -1.14 0.25
CA ASP A 47 -11.95 -0.01 -0.60
C ASP A 47 -10.89 0.88 0.08
N PRO A 48 -9.68 1.03 -0.52
CA PRO A 48 -8.64 1.89 0.06
C PRO A 48 -9.08 3.36 0.15
N VAL A 49 -9.99 3.82 -0.69
CA VAL A 49 -10.53 5.19 -0.63
C VAL A 49 -11.34 5.41 0.64
N GLU A 50 -12.15 4.43 1.04
CA GLU A 50 -12.92 4.49 2.29
C GLU A 50 -12.00 4.46 3.51
N ALA A 51 -10.93 3.66 3.46
CA ALA A 51 -9.89 3.68 4.49
C ALA A 51 -9.19 5.05 4.59
N ILE A 52 -8.92 5.71 3.46
CA ILE A 52 -8.35 7.06 3.43
C ILE A 52 -9.32 8.08 4.00
N LYS A 53 -10.61 8.05 3.60
CA LYS A 53 -11.65 8.93 4.17
C LYS A 53 -11.75 8.79 5.68
N ALA A 54 -11.65 7.57 6.20
CA ALA A 54 -11.70 7.28 7.63
C ALA A 54 -10.47 7.78 8.42
N LEU A 55 -9.30 7.89 7.77
CA LEU A 55 -8.12 8.53 8.34
C LEU A 55 -8.22 10.06 8.21
N TRP A 56 -8.72 10.55 7.08
CA TRP A 56 -8.84 11.97 6.78
C TRP A 56 -9.87 12.70 7.66
N GLY A 57 -11.01 12.04 7.91
CA GLY A 57 -12.13 12.56 8.66
C GLY A 57 -12.07 12.30 10.17
N ASP A 58 -11.02 11.65 10.69
CA ASP A 58 -10.90 11.39 12.13
C ASP A 58 -10.56 12.69 12.88
N PRO A 59 -11.42 13.15 13.81
CA PRO A 59 -11.14 14.35 14.60
C PRO A 59 -9.84 14.25 15.41
N ALA A 60 -9.44 13.03 15.82
CA ALA A 60 -8.18 12.81 16.54
C ALA A 60 -6.93 13.11 15.69
N PHE A 61 -7.09 13.22 14.37
CA PHE A 61 -6.02 13.55 13.43
C PHE A 61 -6.12 14.96 12.85
N ALA A 62 -7.19 15.71 13.13
CA ALA A 62 -7.47 17.01 12.53
C ALA A 62 -6.29 17.99 12.70
N GLU A 63 -5.74 18.10 13.92
CA GLU A 63 -4.61 18.98 14.23
C GLU A 63 -3.26 18.48 13.71
N HIS A 64 -3.18 17.22 13.27
CA HIS A 64 -1.95 16.60 12.80
C HIS A 64 -1.86 16.55 11.27
N LEU A 65 -2.98 16.66 10.55
CA LEU A 65 -2.99 16.54 9.10
C LEU A 65 -2.33 17.73 8.42
N VAL A 66 -1.38 17.44 7.55
CA VAL A 66 -0.76 18.42 6.66
C VAL A 66 -1.42 18.36 5.28
N TYR A 67 -1.82 19.51 4.74
CA TYR A 67 -2.60 19.60 3.50
C TYR A 67 -1.83 20.17 2.29
N LYS A 68 -0.60 20.64 2.50
CA LYS A 68 0.23 21.21 1.44
C LYS A 68 1.70 20.83 1.63
N PRO A 69 2.47 20.67 0.55
CA PRO A 69 3.90 20.48 0.66
C PRO A 69 4.57 21.74 1.23
N GLY A 70 5.76 21.57 1.78
CA GLY A 70 6.62 22.64 2.25
C GLY A 70 8.09 22.29 2.00
N LYS A 71 8.96 23.26 2.25
CA LYS A 71 10.41 23.05 2.27
C LYS A 71 10.95 23.49 3.62
N LEU A 72 11.87 22.72 4.17
CA LEU A 72 12.60 23.07 5.38
C LEU A 72 14.07 23.16 5.00
N PHE A 73 14.78 24.17 5.51
CA PHE A 73 16.19 24.39 5.19
C PHE A 73 17.02 24.47 6.47
N ARG A 74 18.27 24.01 6.41
CA ARG A 74 19.28 24.25 7.43
C ARG A 74 19.84 25.66 7.23
N GLY A 75 19.59 26.55 8.19
CA GLY A 75 20.08 27.93 8.14
C GLY A 75 19.28 28.84 7.21
N ALA A 76 19.79 30.06 7.00
CA ALA A 76 19.10 31.10 6.22
C ALA A 76 19.18 30.88 4.69
N GLU A 77 20.20 30.16 4.22
CA GLU A 77 20.41 29.90 2.79
C GLU A 77 19.48 28.79 2.28
N GLN A 78 18.51 29.17 1.45
CA GLN A 78 17.50 28.26 0.88
C GLN A 78 18.01 27.54 -0.37
N THR A 79 19.06 26.73 -0.23
CA THR A 79 19.62 25.90 -1.31
C THR A 79 19.14 24.45 -1.20
N GLU A 80 19.20 23.70 -2.31
CA GLU A 80 18.84 22.27 -2.31
C GLU A 80 19.73 21.44 -1.38
N ASN A 81 21.03 21.78 -1.30
CA ASN A 81 22.00 21.14 -0.40
C ASN A 81 21.65 21.32 1.08
N ASN A 82 20.90 22.38 1.42
CA ASN A 82 20.48 22.67 2.79
C ASN A 82 19.07 22.15 3.10
N CYS A 83 18.38 21.52 2.15
CA CYS A 83 17.01 21.06 2.34
C CYS A 83 16.94 19.88 3.33
N ILE A 84 16.01 19.96 4.29
CA ILE A 84 15.75 18.93 5.30
C ILE A 84 14.56 18.07 4.87
N TYR A 85 14.83 16.79 4.61
CA TYR A 85 13.82 15.79 4.30
C TYR A 85 13.52 14.94 5.53
N SER A 86 12.41 15.22 6.22
CA SER A 86 12.06 14.54 7.49
C SER A 86 10.67 13.94 7.51
N GLU A 87 9.74 14.51 6.74
CA GLU A 87 8.33 14.14 6.63
C GLU A 87 7.89 14.19 5.16
N MET A 88 6.78 13.54 4.81
CA MET A 88 6.35 13.41 3.41
C MET A 88 6.13 14.77 2.73
N TRP A 89 5.58 15.75 3.43
CA TRP A 89 5.34 17.10 2.88
C TRP A 89 6.63 17.89 2.62
N THR A 90 7.76 17.48 3.20
CA THR A 90 9.08 18.08 2.93
C THR A 90 9.79 17.44 1.74
N THR A 91 9.28 16.31 1.22
CA THR A 91 9.93 15.57 0.15
C THR A 91 9.71 16.20 -1.23
N GLY A 92 10.67 15.95 -2.14
CA GLY A 92 10.53 16.33 -3.55
C GLY A 92 9.33 15.67 -4.24
N PHE A 93 8.93 14.46 -3.81
CA PHE A 93 7.78 13.75 -4.39
C PHE A 93 6.48 14.54 -4.27
N TRP A 94 6.09 14.94 -3.04
CA TRP A 94 4.83 15.66 -2.85
C TRP A 94 4.89 17.01 -3.58
N ASN A 95 6.01 17.73 -3.48
CA ASN A 95 6.21 18.96 -4.24
C ASN A 95 5.97 18.76 -5.75
N ALA A 96 6.60 17.77 -6.38
CA ALA A 96 6.44 17.51 -7.81
C ALA A 96 5.00 17.14 -8.19
N VAL A 97 4.40 16.24 -7.43
CA VAL A 97 3.04 15.73 -7.71
C VAL A 97 1.97 16.78 -7.45
N GLN A 98 2.16 17.68 -6.47
CA GLN A 98 1.23 18.77 -6.20
C GLN A 98 1.10 19.74 -7.38
N HIS A 99 2.17 19.94 -8.16
CA HIS A 99 2.13 20.74 -9.38
C HIS A 99 1.45 20.01 -10.56
N ALA A 100 1.33 18.69 -10.50
CA ALA A 100 0.74 17.86 -11.54
C ALA A 100 -0.78 17.64 -11.36
N ILE A 101 -1.37 18.07 -10.24
CA ILE A 101 -2.81 18.00 -9.99
C ILE A 101 -3.49 19.36 -10.21
N PRO A 102 -4.82 19.40 -10.48
CA PRO A 102 -5.54 20.65 -10.68
C PRO A 102 -5.46 21.61 -9.48
N VAL A 103 -5.49 22.92 -9.79
CA VAL A 103 -5.50 24.00 -8.79
C VAL A 103 -6.65 23.82 -7.80
N GLY A 104 -6.38 24.06 -6.52
CA GLY A 104 -7.33 23.84 -5.42
C GLY A 104 -7.39 22.39 -4.91
N GLY A 105 -6.69 21.46 -5.56
CA GLY A 105 -6.53 20.08 -5.09
C GLY A 105 -5.44 19.92 -4.02
N THR A 106 -5.64 18.95 -3.12
CA THR A 106 -4.64 18.52 -2.14
C THR A 106 -4.21 17.09 -2.43
N VAL A 107 -2.90 16.84 -2.50
CA VAL A 107 -2.38 15.47 -2.58
C VAL A 107 -2.53 14.76 -1.23
N CYS A 108 -2.97 13.50 -1.27
CA CYS A 108 -2.89 12.57 -0.15
C CYS A 108 -1.88 11.46 -0.50
N PRO A 109 -0.60 11.58 -0.10
CA PRO A 109 0.37 10.53 -0.38
C PRO A 109 -0.04 9.25 0.36
N VAL A 110 -0.23 8.15 -0.35
CA VAL A 110 -0.62 6.86 0.23
C VAL A 110 0.62 6.00 0.39
N ILE A 111 0.77 5.43 1.59
CA ILE A 111 1.84 4.51 1.95
C ILE A 111 1.19 3.17 2.23
N ILE A 112 1.61 2.14 1.51
CA ILE A 112 1.18 0.76 1.75
C ILE A 112 2.32 -0.08 2.26
N ALA A 113 2.01 -1.13 3.00
CA ALA A 113 2.96 -2.14 3.43
C ALA A 113 2.33 -3.52 3.33
N SER A 114 3.10 -4.52 2.92
CA SER A 114 2.69 -5.93 3.02
C SER A 114 3.76 -6.70 3.80
N ASP A 115 3.29 -7.65 4.60
CA ASP A 115 4.19 -8.54 5.33
C ASP A 115 3.54 -9.91 5.45
N LYS A 116 4.16 -10.93 4.87
CA LYS A 116 3.65 -12.31 4.90
C LYS A 116 3.97 -12.92 6.26
N THR A 117 2.95 -13.10 7.08
CA THR A 117 3.09 -13.50 8.48
C THR A 117 2.52 -14.90 8.73
N ASN A 118 3.19 -15.67 9.59
CA ASN A 118 2.67 -16.95 10.09
C ASN A 118 1.73 -16.67 11.26
N LEU A 119 0.46 -17.07 11.16
CA LEU A 119 -0.54 -16.89 12.21
C LEU A 119 -0.37 -17.87 13.38
N THR A 120 0.26 -19.02 13.15
CA THR A 120 0.42 -20.08 14.16
C THR A 120 1.83 -20.65 14.10
N ARG A 121 2.55 -20.67 15.24
CA ARG A 121 3.87 -21.30 15.36
C ARG A 121 3.83 -22.80 15.68
N PHE A 122 2.73 -23.31 16.27
CA PHE A 122 2.72 -24.64 16.91
C PHE A 122 1.62 -25.60 16.44
N SER A 123 0.55 -25.14 15.78
CA SER A 123 -0.47 -26.06 15.25
C SER A 123 -1.19 -25.49 14.03
N GLY A 124 -0.89 -26.06 12.86
CA GLY A 124 -1.59 -25.83 11.60
C GLY A 124 -1.15 -24.55 10.87
N ASN A 125 -0.01 -24.62 10.16
CA ASN A 125 0.60 -23.66 9.21
C ASN A 125 -0.37 -22.66 8.52
N LYS A 126 -1.02 -21.78 9.27
CA LYS A 126 -1.91 -20.75 8.75
C LYS A 126 -1.05 -19.53 8.45
N LEU A 127 -1.02 -19.15 7.18
CA LEU A 127 -0.36 -17.94 6.72
C LEU A 127 -1.40 -16.84 6.56
N ALA A 128 -1.02 -15.62 6.91
CA ALA A 128 -1.75 -14.42 6.52
C ALA A 128 -0.84 -13.54 5.67
N TYR A 129 -1.44 -12.83 4.74
CA TYR A 129 -0.73 -11.88 3.90
C TYR A 129 -1.44 -10.53 3.91
N PRO A 130 -1.37 -9.81 5.04
CA PRO A 130 -1.98 -8.51 5.19
C PRO A 130 -1.35 -7.44 4.29
N VAL A 131 -2.18 -6.52 3.81
CA VAL A 131 -1.78 -5.25 3.20
C VAL A 131 -2.32 -4.13 4.06
N TYR A 132 -1.42 -3.31 4.58
CA TYR A 132 -1.73 -2.14 5.39
C TYR A 132 -1.63 -0.85 4.55
N LEU A 133 -2.37 0.17 4.96
CA LEU A 133 -2.42 1.49 4.35
C LEU A 133 -2.37 2.58 5.43
N THR A 134 -1.60 3.64 5.16
CA THR A 134 -1.59 4.89 5.91
C THR A 134 -1.40 6.05 4.94
N ILE A 135 -1.71 7.27 5.38
CA ILE A 135 -1.52 8.50 4.59
C ILE A 135 -0.29 9.28 5.06
N GLY A 136 0.44 9.89 4.12
CA GLY A 136 1.63 10.70 4.35
C GLY A 136 1.34 12.09 4.88
N ASN A 137 0.06 12.50 4.90
CA ASN A 137 -0.41 13.72 5.54
C ASN A 137 -0.24 13.66 7.07
N LEU A 138 -0.11 12.46 7.64
CA LEU A 138 0.15 12.26 9.06
C LEU A 138 1.66 12.23 9.37
N PRO A 139 2.11 12.93 10.42
CA PRO A 139 3.49 12.87 10.89
C PRO A 139 3.91 11.43 11.17
N LYS A 140 5.17 11.09 10.90
CA LYS A 140 5.67 9.73 11.14
C LYS A 140 5.52 9.27 12.60
N ALA A 141 5.58 10.20 13.56
CA ALA A 141 5.38 9.90 14.99
C ALA A 141 3.95 9.41 15.29
N VAL A 142 2.94 10.02 14.67
CA VAL A 142 1.54 9.60 14.80
C VAL A 142 1.33 8.24 14.12
N ARG A 143 1.86 8.06 12.91
CA ARG A 143 1.78 6.79 12.17
C ARG A 143 2.39 5.61 12.91
N ARG A 144 3.48 5.85 13.65
CA ARG A 144 4.21 4.83 14.43
C ARG A 144 3.57 4.51 15.77
N LYS A 145 2.58 5.29 16.23
CA LYS A 145 1.93 5.09 17.52
C LYS A 145 0.80 4.06 17.37
N PRO A 146 0.90 2.84 17.91
CA PRO A 146 -0.13 1.81 17.71
C PRO A 146 -1.50 2.22 18.23
N SER A 147 -1.54 2.95 19.35
CA SER A 147 -2.78 3.46 19.93
C SER A 147 -3.47 4.54 19.10
N ALA A 148 -2.75 5.20 18.18
CA ALA A 148 -3.34 6.17 17.27
C ALA A 148 -4.20 5.51 16.19
N ARG A 149 -3.97 4.23 15.86
CA ARG A 149 -4.68 3.51 14.78
C ARG A 149 -4.61 4.23 13.42
N ALA A 150 -3.50 4.92 13.17
CA ALA A 150 -3.23 5.63 11.92
C ALA A 150 -2.86 4.71 10.73
N CYS A 151 -2.74 3.40 10.98
CA CYS A 151 -2.46 2.39 9.98
C CYS A 151 -3.62 1.41 9.90
N VAL A 152 -4.13 1.21 8.70
CA VAL A 152 -5.39 0.53 8.42
C VAL A 152 -5.12 -0.70 7.55
N LEU A 153 -5.57 -1.88 7.97
CA LEU A 153 -5.51 -3.07 7.14
C LEU A 153 -6.51 -2.96 5.99
N ILE A 154 -6.10 -3.12 4.73
CA ILE A 154 -6.99 -2.99 3.57
C ILE A 154 -7.21 -4.30 2.81
N ALA A 155 -6.33 -5.29 2.97
CA ALA A 155 -6.52 -6.60 2.34
C ALA A 155 -5.81 -7.73 3.09
N TYR A 156 -6.31 -8.95 2.89
CA TYR A 156 -5.60 -10.20 3.05
C TYR A 156 -5.47 -10.85 1.67
N LEU A 157 -4.25 -10.95 1.17
CA LEU A 157 -3.95 -11.61 -0.10
C LEU A 157 -4.02 -13.13 0.06
N SER A 158 -4.30 -13.84 -1.04
CA SER A 158 -4.28 -15.30 -1.03
C SER A 158 -2.88 -15.81 -0.69
N VAL A 159 -2.84 -16.82 0.18
CA VAL A 159 -1.65 -17.58 0.55
C VAL A 159 -1.65 -18.99 -0.06
N ASP A 160 -2.70 -19.29 -0.83
CA ASP A 160 -2.92 -20.60 -1.44
C ASP A 160 -1.87 -20.83 -2.51
N LYS A 161 -1.38 -22.06 -2.58
CA LYS A 161 -0.35 -22.44 -3.55
C LYS A 161 -1.04 -22.92 -4.83
N PRO A 162 -0.59 -22.44 -6.00
CA PRO A 162 -1.14 -22.93 -7.25
C PRO A 162 -0.92 -24.43 -7.42
N ASN A 163 -1.89 -25.10 -8.02
CA ASN A 163 -1.87 -26.53 -8.27
C ASN A 163 -0.72 -26.86 -9.21
N LYS A 164 0.10 -27.82 -8.79
CA LYS A 164 1.31 -28.26 -9.49
C LYS A 164 1.04 -29.03 -10.78
N GLN A 165 -0.15 -29.63 -10.91
CA GLN A 165 -0.48 -30.48 -12.07
C GLN A 165 -0.38 -29.67 -13.38
N GLY A 166 0.39 -30.19 -14.34
CA GLY A 166 0.55 -29.58 -15.67
C GLY A 166 1.36 -28.29 -15.72
N LEU A 167 2.02 -27.87 -14.62
CA LEU A 167 2.87 -26.67 -14.60
C LEU A 167 4.32 -27.01 -14.30
N THR A 168 5.25 -26.38 -15.01
CA THR A 168 6.67 -26.50 -14.67
C THR A 168 6.97 -25.75 -13.36
N LYS A 169 8.16 -25.99 -12.77
CA LYS A 169 8.63 -25.22 -11.61
C LYS A 169 8.73 -23.71 -11.91
N LYS A 170 9.01 -23.33 -13.16
CA LYS A 170 9.08 -21.93 -13.60
C LYS A 170 7.68 -21.33 -13.62
N ASP A 171 6.71 -22.03 -14.22
CA ASP A 171 5.34 -21.55 -14.35
C ASP A 171 4.64 -21.44 -13.00
N LEU A 172 4.91 -22.35 -12.06
CA LEU A 172 4.38 -22.26 -10.70
C LEU A 172 4.88 -21.00 -9.96
N LYS A 173 6.15 -20.63 -10.17
CA LYS A 173 6.68 -19.38 -9.62
C LYS A 173 5.99 -18.20 -10.27
N LEU A 174 5.95 -18.13 -11.60
CA LEU A 174 5.28 -17.04 -12.32
C LEU A 174 3.81 -16.90 -11.92
N ARG A 175 3.08 -18.01 -11.78
CA ARG A 175 1.70 -18.03 -11.31
C ARG A 175 1.55 -17.43 -9.92
N THR A 176 2.50 -17.70 -9.01
CA THR A 176 2.50 -17.09 -7.66
C THR A 176 2.67 -15.58 -7.72
N TYR A 177 3.58 -15.08 -8.58
CA TYR A 177 3.75 -13.64 -8.80
C TYR A 177 2.48 -13.04 -9.42
N GLU A 178 1.89 -13.72 -10.39
CA GLU A 178 0.69 -13.27 -11.08
C GLU A 178 -0.51 -13.16 -10.12
N ILE A 179 -0.71 -14.13 -9.23
CA ILE A 179 -1.73 -14.08 -8.16
C ILE A 179 -1.53 -12.83 -7.31
N PHE A 180 -0.29 -12.57 -6.86
CA PHE A 180 0.04 -11.39 -6.05
C PHE A 180 -0.28 -10.09 -6.80
N HIS A 181 0.22 -9.93 -8.03
CA HIS A 181 0.04 -8.69 -8.79
C HIS A 181 -1.42 -8.47 -9.21
N ARG A 182 -2.16 -9.52 -9.60
CA ARG A 182 -3.60 -9.41 -9.89
C ARG A 182 -4.40 -9.04 -8.64
N SER A 183 -4.03 -9.59 -7.48
CA SER A 183 -4.64 -9.22 -6.19
C SER A 183 -4.40 -7.75 -5.88
N MET A 184 -3.14 -7.29 -5.93
CA MET A 184 -2.78 -5.89 -5.66
C MET A 184 -3.41 -4.93 -6.66
N ALA A 185 -3.44 -5.30 -7.95
CA ALA A 185 -4.10 -4.51 -8.98
C ALA A 185 -5.59 -4.34 -8.68
N HIS A 186 -6.29 -5.41 -8.26
CA HIS A 186 -7.70 -5.34 -7.89
C HIS A 186 -7.93 -4.47 -6.65
N VAL A 187 -7.15 -4.68 -5.59
CA VAL A 187 -7.29 -3.95 -4.32
C VAL A 187 -7.04 -2.45 -4.51
N LEU A 188 -6.06 -2.07 -5.32
CA LEU A 188 -5.65 -0.67 -5.53
C LEU A 188 -6.36 0.01 -6.71
N GLU A 189 -7.25 -0.68 -7.43
CA GLU A 189 -7.95 -0.09 -8.57
C GLU A 189 -8.76 1.16 -8.20
N PRO A 190 -9.56 1.17 -7.10
CA PRO A 190 -10.28 2.37 -6.68
C PRO A 190 -9.34 3.54 -6.38
N LEU A 191 -8.15 3.25 -5.83
CA LEU A 191 -7.14 4.26 -5.52
C LEU A 191 -6.59 4.91 -6.80
N LYS A 192 -6.35 4.14 -7.87
CA LYS A 192 -5.89 4.69 -9.15
C LYS A 192 -6.94 5.63 -9.76
N SER A 193 -8.21 5.23 -9.75
CA SER A 193 -9.30 6.06 -10.26
C SER A 193 -9.45 7.34 -9.45
N ALA A 194 -9.33 7.25 -8.12
CA ALA A 194 -9.41 8.37 -7.19
C ALA A 194 -8.26 9.39 -7.35
N GLY A 195 -7.04 8.90 -7.58
CA GLY A 195 -5.86 9.73 -7.72
C GLY A 195 -5.69 10.37 -9.10
N ASN A 196 -6.43 9.92 -10.11
CA ASN A 196 -6.28 10.40 -11.48
C ASN A 196 -6.64 11.90 -11.60
N PRO A 197 -5.73 12.77 -12.04
CA PRO A 197 -6.03 14.20 -12.23
C PRO A 197 -7.24 14.46 -13.14
N LYS A 198 -7.52 13.55 -14.08
CA LYS A 198 -8.63 13.66 -15.04
C LYS A 198 -9.99 13.33 -14.46
N THR A 199 -10.06 12.59 -13.35
CA THR A 199 -11.35 12.22 -12.71
C THR A 199 -11.83 13.30 -11.74
N GLY A 200 -11.02 14.34 -11.49
CA GLY A 200 -11.40 15.45 -10.62
C GLY A 200 -11.25 15.16 -9.13
N GLY A 201 -10.45 14.17 -8.71
CA GLY A 201 -10.19 13.90 -7.29
C GLY A 201 -11.45 13.51 -6.51
N ILE A 202 -11.34 13.48 -5.17
CA ILE A 202 -12.43 13.08 -4.28
C ILE A 202 -12.66 14.17 -3.23
N GLU A 203 -13.91 14.60 -3.08
CA GLU A 203 -14.29 15.44 -1.95
C GLU A 203 -14.29 14.64 -0.65
N MET A 204 -13.48 15.10 0.31
CA MET A 204 -13.36 14.47 1.63
C MET A 204 -13.59 15.53 2.71
N VAL A 205 -14.46 15.20 3.66
CA VAL A 205 -14.64 15.97 4.90
C VAL A 205 -13.48 15.66 5.83
N GLY A 206 -12.69 16.67 6.19
CA GLY A 206 -11.64 16.54 7.19
C GLY A 206 -12.18 16.43 8.61
N GLY A 207 -11.34 15.95 9.53
CA GLY A 207 -11.67 15.97 10.97
C GLY A 207 -11.89 17.37 11.54
N ASP A 208 -11.49 18.41 10.80
CA ASP A 208 -11.74 19.83 11.07
C ASP A 208 -13.03 20.36 10.43
N CYS A 209 -13.90 19.47 9.95
CA CYS A 209 -15.17 19.76 9.27
C CYS A 209 -15.05 20.50 7.91
N ASN A 210 -13.84 20.75 7.41
CA ASN A 210 -13.64 21.37 6.12
C ASN A 210 -13.66 20.33 4.99
N VAL A 211 -14.37 20.65 3.91
CA VAL A 211 -14.37 19.83 2.69
C VAL A 211 -13.16 20.18 1.83
N ARG A 212 -12.41 19.16 1.41
CA ARG A 212 -11.25 19.32 0.54
C ARG A 212 -11.34 18.39 -0.64
N LYS A 213 -10.83 18.87 -1.79
CA LYS A 213 -10.67 18.07 -3.00
C LYS A 213 -9.33 17.32 -2.92
N VAL A 214 -9.38 16.03 -2.62
CA VAL A 214 -8.23 15.20 -2.30
C VAL A 214 -7.87 14.27 -3.46
N TYR A 215 -6.59 14.19 -3.79
CA TYR A 215 -6.01 13.29 -4.79
C TYR A 215 -5.13 12.26 -4.08
N PRO A 216 -5.67 11.08 -3.73
CA PRO A 216 -4.89 10.04 -3.08
C PRO A 216 -3.98 9.34 -4.09
N LEU A 217 -2.68 9.36 -3.83
CA LEU A 217 -1.67 8.87 -4.77
C LEU A 217 -0.69 7.94 -4.09
N LEU A 218 -0.53 6.72 -4.63
CA LEU A 218 0.43 5.76 -4.10
C LEU A 218 1.85 6.33 -4.18
N CYS A 219 2.43 6.61 -3.02
CA CYS A 219 3.73 7.25 -2.85
C CYS A 219 4.81 6.23 -2.49
N THR A 220 4.50 5.27 -1.62
CA THR A 220 5.51 4.33 -1.10
C THR A 220 4.93 2.97 -0.82
N TYR A 221 5.67 1.94 -1.22
CA TYR A 221 5.44 0.55 -0.83
C TYR A 221 6.56 0.14 0.14
N VAL A 222 6.21 -0.09 1.39
CA VAL A 222 7.14 -0.56 2.43
C VAL A 222 7.13 -2.09 2.45
N ALA A 223 8.29 -2.67 2.19
CA ALA A 223 8.48 -4.11 2.06
C ALA A 223 9.92 -4.47 2.44
N ASP A 224 10.13 -5.68 2.94
CA ASP A 224 11.49 -6.23 3.12
C ASP A 224 12.11 -6.60 1.77
N TYR A 225 13.35 -7.08 1.75
CA TYR A 225 14.04 -7.35 0.49
C TYR A 225 13.37 -8.45 -0.38
N PRO A 226 13.02 -9.64 0.16
CA PRO A 226 12.25 -10.64 -0.58
C PRO A 226 10.95 -10.08 -1.17
N GLU A 227 10.21 -9.30 -0.38
CA GLU A 227 8.94 -8.71 -0.78
C GLU A 227 9.12 -7.58 -1.81
N GLN A 228 10.16 -6.76 -1.68
CA GLN A 228 10.53 -5.78 -2.72
C GLN A 228 10.84 -6.48 -4.03
N CYS A 229 11.48 -7.66 -3.98
CA CYS A 229 11.72 -8.44 -5.18
C CYS A 229 10.44 -8.95 -5.82
N LEU A 230 9.48 -9.40 -5.02
CA LEU A 230 8.14 -9.77 -5.49
C LEU A 230 7.43 -8.57 -6.13
N VAL A 231 7.34 -7.44 -5.43
CA VAL A 231 6.66 -6.21 -5.89
C VAL A 231 7.25 -5.65 -7.18
N THR A 232 8.57 -5.77 -7.38
CA THR A 232 9.27 -5.21 -8.55
C THR A 232 9.50 -6.22 -9.68
N CYS A 233 8.93 -7.42 -9.57
CA CYS A 233 9.21 -8.54 -10.47
C CYS A 233 10.72 -8.79 -10.65
N THR A 234 11.52 -8.65 -9.59
CA THR A 234 12.96 -8.95 -9.63
C THR A 234 13.29 -10.32 -9.10
N LYS A 235 14.41 -10.85 -9.61
CA LYS A 235 15.01 -12.06 -9.08
C LYS A 235 15.63 -11.78 -7.73
N TYR A 236 15.44 -12.69 -6.78
CA TYR A 236 16.15 -12.66 -5.52
C TYR A 236 17.67 -12.63 -5.75
N GLY A 237 18.37 -11.77 -5.03
CA GLY A 237 19.80 -11.52 -5.21
C GLY A 237 20.12 -10.46 -6.27
N THR A 238 19.14 -9.72 -6.80
CA THR A 238 19.38 -8.53 -7.64
C THR A 238 18.86 -7.25 -6.98
N CYS A 239 19.22 -6.08 -7.50
CA CYS A 239 18.69 -4.83 -6.95
C CYS A 239 17.25 -4.58 -7.43
N PRO A 240 16.28 -4.32 -6.53
CA PRO A 240 14.91 -4.00 -6.92
C PRO A 240 14.78 -2.60 -7.55
N LYS A 241 15.78 -1.72 -7.34
CA LYS A 241 15.76 -0.31 -7.75
C LYS A 241 16.58 0.00 -9.00
N CYS A 242 17.70 -0.70 -9.20
CA CYS A 242 18.62 -0.46 -10.32
C CYS A 242 18.87 -1.75 -11.10
N GLN A 243 19.51 -1.64 -12.26
CA GLN A 243 19.73 -2.75 -13.20
C GLN A 243 20.90 -3.67 -12.79
N ARG A 244 21.41 -3.56 -11.55
CA ARG A 244 22.57 -4.32 -11.10
C ARG A 244 22.28 -5.79 -10.89
N LYS A 245 23.24 -6.60 -11.34
CA LYS A 245 23.30 -8.04 -11.14
C LYS A 245 23.83 -8.36 -9.74
N ALA A 246 23.66 -9.62 -9.34
CA ALA A 246 24.02 -10.10 -8.00
C ALA A 246 25.47 -9.81 -7.61
N ASN A 247 26.39 -9.97 -8.56
CA ASN A 247 27.83 -9.81 -8.33
C ASN A 247 28.24 -8.34 -8.11
N ASP A 248 27.38 -7.39 -8.51
CA ASP A 248 27.68 -5.95 -8.51
C ASP A 248 27.02 -5.22 -7.32
N LEU A 249 26.31 -5.95 -6.45
CA LEU A 249 25.61 -5.37 -5.30
C LEU A 249 26.56 -4.78 -4.25
N GLY A 250 27.82 -5.22 -4.22
CA GLY A 250 28.85 -4.69 -3.31
C GLY A 250 29.52 -3.40 -3.77
N LEU A 251 29.27 -2.94 -5.01
CA LEU A 251 29.89 -1.72 -5.52
C LEU A 251 29.26 -0.47 -4.88
N ALA A 252 30.08 0.50 -4.49
CA ALA A 252 29.66 1.69 -3.74
C ALA A 252 28.76 2.66 -4.52
N SER A 253 28.91 2.74 -5.83
CA SER A 253 28.05 3.59 -6.68
C SER A 253 26.66 2.96 -6.84
N ALA A 254 25.65 3.73 -7.28
CA ALA A 254 24.42 3.13 -7.78
C ALA A 254 24.62 2.65 -9.23
N GLY A 255 23.87 1.63 -9.65
CA GLY A 255 23.72 1.32 -11.08
C GLY A 255 22.56 2.09 -11.70
N ASP A 256 22.36 1.93 -13.00
CA ASP A 256 21.28 2.59 -13.73
C ASP A 256 19.91 2.27 -13.13
N SER A 257 19.09 3.30 -12.98
CA SER A 257 17.75 3.15 -12.40
C SER A 257 16.89 2.25 -13.28
N ARG A 258 16.06 1.42 -12.64
CA ARG A 258 15.01 0.69 -13.35
C ARG A 258 13.91 1.67 -13.72
N THR A 259 13.56 1.72 -15.01
CA THR A 259 12.44 2.52 -15.51
C THR A 259 11.29 1.60 -15.90
N VAL A 260 10.07 2.14 -15.94
CA VAL A 260 8.89 1.40 -16.42
C VAL A 260 9.12 0.86 -17.83
N LEU A 261 9.69 1.69 -18.73
CA LEU A 261 9.99 1.30 -20.10
C LEU A 261 10.98 0.14 -20.16
N TRP A 262 12.05 0.20 -19.37
CA TRP A 262 13.05 -0.88 -19.31
C TRP A 262 12.42 -2.18 -18.78
N THR A 263 11.66 -2.11 -17.68
CA THR A 263 10.99 -3.30 -17.13
C THR A 263 10.00 -3.91 -18.12
N LEU A 264 9.22 -3.10 -18.82
CA LEU A 264 8.31 -3.58 -19.87
C LEU A 264 9.06 -4.19 -21.06
N GLY A 265 10.23 -3.64 -21.43
CA GLY A 265 11.12 -4.21 -22.45
C GLY A 265 11.57 -5.63 -22.08
N ILE A 266 12.11 -5.80 -20.87
CA ILE A 266 12.53 -7.12 -20.36
C ILE A 266 11.36 -8.12 -20.31
N MET A 267 10.16 -7.66 -19.95
CA MET A 267 8.98 -8.54 -19.93
C MET A 267 8.55 -9.00 -21.33
N LYS A 268 8.69 -8.14 -22.35
CA LYS A 268 8.42 -8.50 -23.74
C LYS A 268 9.45 -9.52 -24.25
N GLU A 269 10.74 -9.23 -24.07
CA GLU A 269 11.83 -10.12 -24.46
C GLU A 269 11.74 -11.50 -23.80
N ALA A 270 11.19 -11.60 -22.59
CA ALA A 270 11.01 -12.87 -21.89
C ALA A 270 9.79 -13.68 -22.37
N HIS A 271 8.88 -13.05 -23.12
CA HIS A 271 7.68 -13.68 -23.69
C HIS A 271 7.93 -14.16 -25.13
N ASP A 272 8.88 -13.54 -25.83
CA ASP A 272 9.37 -13.95 -27.15
C ASP A 272 10.34 -15.16 -27.02
#